data_AF-A0A095WRN0-F1
#
_entry.id   AF-A0A095WRN0-F1
#
_cell.length_a   1.000
_cell.length_b   1.000
_cell.length_c   1.000
_cell.angle_alpha   90.00
_cell.angle_beta   90.00
_cell.angle_gamma   90.00
#
_symmetry.space_group_name_H-M   'P 1'
#
loop_
_entity.id
_entity.type
_entity.pdbx_description
1 polymer ?
#
loop_
_entity_poly.entity_id
_entity_poly.type
_entity_poly.pdbx_seq_one_letter_code
_entity_poly.pdbx_strand_id
1 'polypeptide(L)'
;MKEIQLKDAKATLSAVVDRAVAGEPTVITRHGRKEAVLVSFEEWERVSKVPDFADLLLAFPGEPEDIPGRSGKPARALRENGL
;
A
#
# COMPACT_ATOMS: atom_id res chain seq x y z
N MET A 1 11.72 -0.19 9.46
CA MET A 1 11.64 -1.53 8.85
C MET A 1 13.04 -2.13 8.84
N LYS A 2 13.25 -3.30 9.45
CA LYS A 2 14.59 -3.92 9.52
C LYS A 2 14.85 -4.68 8.22
N GLU A 3 16.09 -4.66 7.71
CA GLU A 3 16.49 -5.47 6.56
C GLU A 3 17.35 -6.65 7.02
N ILE A 4 17.16 -7.82 6.42
CA ILE A 4 17.91 -9.05 6.72
C ILE A 4 18.24 -9.79 5.43
N GLN A 5 19.47 -10.31 5.30
CA GLN A 5 19.81 -11.19 4.19
C GLN A 5 19.04 -12.51 4.34
N LEU A 6 18.59 -13.08 3.22
CA LEU A 6 17.82 -14.32 3.23
C LEU A 6 18.51 -15.48 3.98
N LYS A 7 19.85 -15.57 3.88
CA LYS A 7 20.63 -16.57 4.61
C LYS A 7 20.48 -16.44 6.14
N ASP A 8 20.41 -15.20 6.64
CA ASP A 8 20.31 -14.90 8.07
C ASP A 8 18.85 -15.06 8.53
N ALA A 9 17.89 -14.71 7.67
CA ALA A 9 16.47 -14.97 7.90
C ALA A 9 16.19 -16.47 8.05
N LYS A 10 16.81 -17.33 7.22
CA LYS A 10 16.69 -18.80 7.33
C LYS A 10 17.23 -19.32 8.66
N ALA A 11 18.34 -18.75 9.15
CA ALA A 11 18.95 -19.17 10.41
C ALA A 11 18.21 -18.66 11.66
N THR A 12 17.44 -17.58 11.54
CA THR A 12 16.80 -16.89 12.67
C THR A 12 15.29 -16.74 12.51
N LEU A 13 14.66 -17.59 11.70
CA LEU A 13 13.28 -17.39 11.24
C LEU A 13 12.29 -17.17 12.40
N SER A 14 12.36 -17.95 13.48
CA SER A 14 11.49 -17.79 14.65
C SER A 14 11.52 -16.37 15.21
N ALA A 15 12.72 -15.81 15.42
CA ALA A 15 12.88 -14.44 15.91
C ALA A 15 12.43 -13.36 14.90
N VAL A 16 12.46 -13.68 13.60
CA VAL A 16 11.90 -12.78 12.56
C VAL A 16 10.37 -12.82 12.59
N VAL A 17 9.78 -14.00 12.81
CA VAL A 17 8.33 -14.18 12.99
C VAL A 17 7.83 -13.49 14.24
N ASP A 18 8.51 -13.65 15.39
CA ASP A 18 8.12 -12.99 16.64
C ASP A 18 8.07 -11.46 16.49
N ARG A 19 9.06 -10.89 15.79
CA ARG A 19 9.06 -9.46 15.46
C ARG A 19 7.91 -9.06 14.55
N ALA A 20 7.62 -9.86 13.53
CA ALA A 20 6.48 -9.60 12.64
C ALA A 20 5.15 -9.60 13.42
N VAL A 21 4.95 -10.57 14.34
CA VAL A 21 3.79 -10.64 15.24
C VAL A 21 3.74 -9.45 16.20
N ALA A 22 4.89 -8.96 16.66
CA ALA A 22 5.00 -7.73 17.47
C ALA A 22 4.76 -6.43 16.67
N GLY A 23 4.39 -6.52 15.39
CA GLY A 23 4.12 -5.35 14.55
C GLY A 23 5.37 -4.70 13.96
N GLU A 24 6.49 -5.43 13.88
CA GLU A 24 7.74 -4.97 13.28
C GLU A 24 8.02 -5.66 11.92
N PRO A 25 7.64 -5.04 10.79
CA PRO A 25 7.91 -5.61 9.49
C PRO A 25 9.41 -5.72 9.20
N THR A 26 9.79 -6.84 8.58
CA THR A 26 11.18 -7.11 8.20
C THR A 26 11.29 -7.34 6.70
N VAL A 27 12.13 -6.57 6.03
CA VAL A 27 12.48 -6.76 4.61
C VAL A 27 13.53 -7.86 4.50
N ILE A 28 13.27 -8.85 3.65
CA ILE A 28 14.21 -9.91 3.30
C ILE A 28 14.88 -9.53 1.98
N THR A 29 16.21 -9.49 2.00
CA THR A 29 17.02 -9.18 0.82
C THR A 29 17.77 -10.42 0.31
N ARG A 30 17.95 -10.54 -1.01
CA ARG A 30 18.80 -11.55 -1.64
C ARG A 30 19.74 -10.86 -2.62
N HIS A 31 21.04 -11.15 -2.52
CA HIS A 31 22.07 -10.52 -3.38
C HIS A 31 21.97 -8.98 -3.39
N GLY A 32 21.65 -8.38 -2.24
CA GLY A 32 21.50 -6.92 -2.09
C GLY A 32 20.19 -6.32 -2.61
N ARG A 33 19.29 -7.12 -3.20
CA ARG A 33 17.95 -6.65 -3.63
C ARG A 33 16.89 -6.99 -2.61
N LYS A 34 15.87 -6.12 -2.47
CA LYS A 34 14.69 -6.36 -1.65
C LYS A 34 13.76 -7.34 -2.38
N GLU A 35 13.58 -8.53 -1.83
CA GLU A 35 12.82 -9.61 -2.49
C GLU A 35 11.48 -9.88 -1.80
N ALA A 36 11.40 -9.70 -0.48
CA ALA A 36 10.17 -9.94 0.28
C ALA A 36 10.10 -9.05 1.53
N VAL A 37 8.90 -8.97 2.12
CA VAL A 37 8.68 -8.41 3.45
C VAL A 37 7.91 -9.44 4.27
N LEU A 38 8.34 -9.68 5.51
CA LEU A 38 7.58 -10.45 6.49
C LEU A 38 6.80 -9.49 7.38
N VAL A 39 5.49 -9.72 7.47
CA VAL A 39 4.54 -9.06 8.36
C VAL A 39 3.73 -10.12 9.11
N SER A 40 3.03 -9.75 10.18
CA SER A 40 2.06 -10.66 10.81
C SER A 40 0.94 -11.01 9.84
N PHE A 41 0.27 -12.13 10.10
CA PHE A 41 -0.90 -12.52 9.31
C PHE A 41 -2.03 -11.49 9.43
N GLU A 42 -2.27 -10.96 10.62
CA GLU A 42 -3.27 -9.91 10.86
C GLU A 42 -2.95 -8.64 10.03
N GLU A 43 -1.68 -8.23 9.99
CA GLU A 43 -1.24 -7.11 9.16
C GLU A 43 -1.52 -7.38 7.68
N TRP A 44 -1.13 -8.56 7.20
CA TRP A 44 -1.36 -8.98 5.82
C TRP A 44 -2.86 -8.97 5.48
N GLU A 45 -3.72 -9.52 6.34
CA GLU A 45 -5.17 -9.50 6.11
C GLU A 45 -5.72 -8.07 6.05
N ARG A 46 -5.25 -7.19 6.94
CA ARG A 46 -5.72 -5.80 6.96
C ARG A 46 -5.37 -5.07 5.68
N VAL A 47 -4.13 -5.19 5.21
CA VAL A 47 -3.69 -4.50 3.98
C VAL A 47 -4.22 -5.15 2.71
N SER A 48 -4.45 -6.47 2.72
CA SER A 48 -4.97 -7.20 1.55
C SER A 48 -6.47 -6.97 1.31
N LYS A 49 -7.19 -6.43 2.30
CA LYS A 49 -8.62 -6.12 2.22
C LYS A 49 -8.90 -4.65 1.87
N VAL A 50 -7.87 -3.81 1.76
CA VAL A 50 -8.06 -2.41 1.37
C VAL A 50 -8.37 -2.36 -0.14
N PRO A 51 -9.52 -1.81 -0.55
CA PRO A 51 -9.84 -1.65 -1.96
C PRO A 51 -8.83 -0.72 -2.62
N ASP A 52 -8.50 -0.99 -3.88
CA ASP A 52 -7.66 -0.08 -4.63
C ASP A 52 -8.42 1.21 -4.99
N PHE A 53 -7.71 2.19 -5.55
CA PHE A 53 -8.33 3.45 -5.91
C PHE A 53 -9.41 3.29 -7.00
N ALA A 54 -9.23 2.35 -7.93
CA ALA A 54 -10.22 2.09 -8.97
C ALA A 54 -11.47 1.42 -8.41
N ASP A 55 -11.32 0.48 -7.48
CA ASP A 55 -12.42 -0.15 -6.74
C ASP A 55 -13.28 0.91 -6.03
N LEU A 56 -12.62 1.87 -5.36
CA LEU A 56 -13.31 2.98 -4.70
C LEU A 56 -14.08 3.88 -5.67
N LEU A 57 -13.50 4.17 -6.84
CA LEU A 57 -14.18 4.97 -7.87
C LEU A 57 -15.37 4.22 -8.48
N LEU A 58 -15.25 2.91 -8.69
CA LEU A 58 -16.35 2.08 -9.21
C LEU A 58 -17.46 1.88 -8.18
N ALA A 59 -17.12 1.87 -6.90
CA ALA A 59 -18.08 1.81 -5.79
C ALA A 59 -18.66 3.18 -5.41
N PHE A 60 -18.39 4.25 -6.18
CA PHE A 60 -18.91 5.58 -5.91
C PHE A 60 -20.45 5.56 -5.90
N PRO A 61 -21.10 5.91 -4.78
CA PRO A 61 -22.55 5.77 -4.63
C PRO A 61 -23.35 6.93 -5.23
N GLY A 62 -22.71 7.81 -6.01
CA GLY A 62 -23.38 8.95 -6.63
C GLY A 62 -24.03 8.60 -7.95
N GLU A 63 -25.10 9.31 -8.27
CA GLU A 63 -25.84 9.18 -9.51
C GLU A 63 -25.19 10.02 -10.63
N PRO A 64 -25.51 9.79 -11.91
CA PRO A 64 -24.95 10.58 -13.01
C PRO A 64 -25.11 12.09 -12.85
N GLU A 65 -26.15 12.54 -12.16
CA GLU A 65 -26.44 13.95 -11.86
C GLU A 65 -25.48 14.55 -10.83
N ASP A 66 -24.85 13.73 -9.98
CA ASP A 66 -23.85 14.15 -8.99
C ASP A 66 -22.48 14.42 -9.62
N ILE A 67 -22.25 13.96 -10.86
CA ILE A 67 -20.99 14.10 -11.57
C ILE A 67 -21.03 15.38 -12.43
N PRO A 68 -20.30 16.45 -12.07
CA PRO A 68 -20.31 17.67 -12.85
C PRO A 68 -19.74 17.42 -14.25
N GLY A 69 -20.39 18.03 -15.25
CA GLY A 69 -19.92 17.96 -16.64
C GLY A 69 -18.46 18.40 -16.77
N ARG A 70 -17.70 17.69 -17.61
CA ARG A 70 -16.28 18.01 -17.83
C ARG A 70 -16.15 19.43 -18.37
N SER A 71 -15.46 20.30 -17.62
CA SER A 71 -15.08 21.62 -18.09
C SER A 71 -14.16 21.48 -19.31
N GLY A 72 -14.49 22.17 -20.41
CA GLY A 72 -13.61 22.27 -21.59
C GLY A 72 -12.34 23.10 -21.35
N LYS A 73 -12.20 23.74 -20.18
CA LYS A 73 -11.01 24.51 -19.83
C LYS A 73 -9.89 23.57 -19.39
N PRO A 74 -8.64 23.79 -19.84
CA PRO A 74 -7.50 23.04 -19.33
C PRO A 74 -7.34 23.28 -17.83
N ALA A 75 -6.98 22.24 -17.08
CA ALA A 75 -6.89 22.27 -15.62
C ALA A 75 -5.97 23.39 -15.07
N ARG A 76 -4.98 23.81 -15.87
CA ARG A 76 -4.07 24.92 -15.53
C ARG A 76 -4.80 26.27 -15.48
N ALA A 77 -5.76 26.50 -16.36
CA ALA A 77 -6.55 27.73 -16.41
C ALA A 77 -7.63 27.81 -15.30
N LEU A 78 -7.92 26.68 -14.62
CA LEU A 78 -8.82 26.66 -13.47
C LEU A 78 -8.16 27.17 -12.19
N ARG A 79 -6.83 27.25 -12.13
CA ARG A 79 -6.09 27.77 -10.96
C ARG A 79 -6.04 29.29 -10.87
N GLU A 80 -6.24 29.99 -11.99
CA GLU A 80 -6.18 31.46 -12.04
C GLU A 80 -7.46 32.13 -11.52
N ASN A 81 -8.57 31.40 -11.50
CA ASN A 81 -9.82 31.83 -10.89
C ASN A 81 -9.96 31.11 -9.55
N GLY A 82 -9.30 31.64 -8.52
CA GLY A 82 -9.42 31.15 -7.15
C GLY A 82 -10.88 31.09 -6.69
N LEU A 83 -11.16 30.08 -5.86
CA LEU A 83 -12.14 30.20 -4.78
C LEU A 83 -11.71 31.31 -3.83
#